data_AF-A0A959C9T9-F1
#
_entry.id   AF-A0A959C9T9-F1
#
_cell.length_a   1.000
_cell.length_b   1.000
_cell.length_c   1.000
_cell.angle_alpha   90.00
_cell.angle_beta   90.00
_cell.angle_gamma   90.00
#
_symmetry.space_group_name_H-M   'P 1'
#
loop_
_entity.id
_entity.type
_entity.pdbx_description
1 polymer ?
#
loop_
_entity_poly.entity_id
_entity_poly.type
_entity_poly.pdbx_seq_one_letter_code
_entity_poly.pdbx_strand_id
1 'polypeptide(L)'
;MRKRSLSTQALKTTDWMRYRPYTRFDLYDGYYLKQANAVFEYLNRPELGFRQPFQREHLKILAILITCYFEDFVNDIGLWRALTRKYTELHGYALPFYELSEYDPEYLNPEDFAYLIWHQLSKISHKSILPFSPAILEMADFCYAFFDERLEDAPATPFYDDWLHIGPDIDFFELKSRLKWLAFENYLAGPEFVQELLTSLEEIAENSRFLLEEMDPGKLIYSLEDEYLYTKRSAFGAMTMPEWLAEIARCPDELRSDIKRLNRRVYGIFLYEGYDDRHYHFRYSPTKRLFHIDRRSIDMEPESMEPGAESGFFGIVNWRGDWWLSGTYTGWSANPEDERDMPGGVSFYGWSEAEQQRIRESTAEMEESFLDYFGDRMMLFPNQTELFKALEDQQHAYNVQIAKKYGKKEPRKSKTDPAKTIPEDLGLGSGFKDLAIFFVPGEGQLISPVIPELIRWLQADTPAPNKTNELFYSFFTECHPALARFLVERYSGKNLRFPFVDDPAFVERYFGFFMRYFNPGDFREPIPQLSLINQVQ
;
A
#
# COMPACT_ATOMS: atom_id res chain seq x y z
N MET A 1 -21.00 -44.67 23.55
CA MET A 1 -20.56 -43.35 23.05
C MET A 1 -19.52 -43.55 21.95
N ARG A 2 -19.91 -43.40 20.67
CA ARG A 2 -18.97 -43.42 19.54
C ARG A 2 -18.32 -42.04 19.46
N LYS A 3 -16.99 -41.97 19.57
CA LYS A 3 -16.20 -40.81 19.12
C LYS A 3 -16.59 -40.55 17.66
N ARG A 4 -17.37 -39.50 17.40
CA ARG A 4 -17.57 -39.00 16.05
C ARG A 4 -16.21 -38.45 15.63
N SER A 5 -15.51 -39.15 14.73
CA SER A 5 -14.35 -38.55 14.08
C SER A 5 -14.89 -37.38 13.25
N LEU A 6 -14.54 -36.16 13.66
CA LEU A 6 -14.70 -35.00 12.79
C LEU A 6 -13.97 -35.33 11.49
N SER A 7 -14.64 -35.16 10.36
CA SER A 7 -14.07 -35.39 9.04
C SER A 7 -12.82 -34.51 8.87
N THR A 8 -11.68 -35.19 8.81
CA THR A 8 -10.27 -34.77 8.85
C THR A 8 -9.74 -34.43 7.46
N GLN A 9 -9.71 -33.16 7.08
CA GLN A 9 -8.59 -32.72 6.24
C GLN A 9 -7.73 -31.85 7.14
N ALA A 10 -6.65 -32.48 7.62
CA ALA A 10 -5.53 -31.82 8.27
C ALA A 10 -4.92 -30.80 7.29
N LEU A 11 -4.27 -29.78 7.86
CA LEU A 11 -3.43 -28.87 7.09
C LEU A 11 -2.37 -29.68 6.35
N LYS A 12 -2.17 -29.36 5.08
CA LYS A 12 -1.20 -30.02 4.22
C LYS A 12 0.16 -29.35 4.35
N THR A 13 1.22 -30.08 4.01
CA THR A 13 2.56 -29.53 3.82
C THR A 13 2.55 -28.31 2.90
N THR A 14 1.77 -28.35 1.81
CA THR A 14 1.64 -27.22 0.88
C THR A 14 1.06 -25.96 1.53
N ASP A 15 0.18 -26.13 2.52
CA ASP A 15 -0.46 -24.99 3.18
C ASP A 15 0.54 -24.28 4.11
N TRP A 16 1.39 -25.05 4.79
CA TRP A 16 2.49 -24.51 5.61
C TRP A 16 3.61 -23.87 4.77
N MET A 17 4.09 -24.61 3.77
CA MET A 17 5.24 -24.19 2.96
C MET A 17 4.98 -22.93 2.14
N ARG A 18 3.70 -22.55 1.93
CA ARG A 18 3.32 -21.30 1.27
C ARG A 18 3.95 -20.07 1.91
N TYR A 19 4.26 -20.11 3.21
CA TYR A 19 4.76 -18.96 3.94
C TYR A 19 6.28 -18.95 4.18
N ARG A 20 7.02 -19.90 3.60
CA ARG A 20 8.48 -20.02 3.77
C ARG A 20 9.24 -19.47 2.57
N PRO A 21 10.41 -18.84 2.78
CA PRO A 21 11.28 -18.40 1.68
C PRO A 21 12.08 -19.56 1.05
N TYR A 22 11.80 -20.81 1.44
CA TYR A 22 12.45 -22.02 0.98
C TYR A 22 11.42 -23.08 0.60
N THR A 23 11.81 -24.04 -0.24
CA THR A 23 10.89 -25.01 -0.86
C THR A 23 10.95 -26.41 -0.25
N ARG A 24 12.03 -26.74 0.48
CA ARG A 24 12.23 -28.06 1.06
C ARG A 24 11.56 -28.15 2.44
N PHE A 25 10.62 -29.07 2.58
CA PHE A 25 10.02 -29.41 3.87
C PHE A 25 10.89 -30.39 4.67
N ASP A 26 11.05 -30.16 5.97
CA ASP A 26 11.81 -31.05 6.85
C ASP A 26 11.15 -31.31 8.23
N LEU A 27 11.93 -31.80 9.20
CA LEU A 27 11.44 -32.11 10.55
C LEU A 27 11.09 -30.85 11.35
N TYR A 28 11.79 -29.74 11.12
CA TYR A 28 11.50 -28.45 11.72
C TYR A 28 10.12 -27.97 11.26
N ASP A 29 9.86 -28.00 9.95
CA ASP A 29 8.53 -27.67 9.40
C ASP A 29 7.43 -28.61 9.92
N GLY A 30 7.75 -29.90 10.04
CA GLY A 30 6.86 -30.91 10.57
C GLY A 30 6.41 -30.65 12.00
N TYR A 31 7.27 -30.06 12.84
CA TYR A 31 6.90 -29.65 14.20
C TYR A 31 5.83 -28.56 14.15
N TYR A 32 6.07 -27.48 13.43
CA TYR A 32 5.15 -26.34 13.42
C TYR A 32 3.83 -26.66 12.69
N LEU A 33 3.87 -27.43 11.58
CA LEU A 33 2.66 -27.92 10.92
C LEU A 33 1.78 -28.74 11.88
N LYS A 34 2.38 -29.51 12.80
CA LYS A 34 1.64 -30.23 13.84
C LYS A 34 0.97 -29.26 14.83
N GLN A 35 1.63 -28.18 15.23
CA GLN A 35 1.04 -27.16 16.10
C GLN A 35 -0.11 -26.43 15.40
N ALA A 36 0.07 -26.04 14.13
CA ALA A 36 -0.99 -25.43 13.33
C ALA A 36 -2.22 -26.33 13.21
N ASN A 37 -2.03 -27.65 13.07
CA ASN A 37 -3.14 -28.60 13.08
C ASN A 37 -3.87 -28.62 14.44
N ALA A 38 -3.14 -28.56 15.56
CA ALA A 38 -3.76 -28.52 16.89
C ALA A 38 -4.57 -27.23 17.12
N VAL A 39 -4.05 -26.08 16.68
CA VAL A 39 -4.79 -24.81 16.70
C VAL A 39 -6.03 -24.90 15.81
N PHE A 40 -5.90 -25.41 14.59
CA PHE A 40 -7.04 -25.60 13.69
C PHE A 40 -8.13 -26.51 14.29
N GLU A 41 -7.74 -27.62 14.93
CA GLU A 41 -8.68 -28.52 15.60
C GLU A 41 -9.41 -27.84 16.76
N TYR A 42 -8.79 -26.88 17.46
CA TYR A 42 -9.50 -26.05 18.43
C TYR A 42 -10.46 -25.08 17.74
N LEU A 43 -9.97 -24.27 16.79
CA LEU A 43 -10.76 -23.24 16.10
C LEU A 43 -11.97 -23.81 15.34
N ASN A 44 -11.87 -25.04 14.84
CA ASN A 44 -12.91 -25.70 14.06
C ASN A 44 -13.93 -26.49 14.93
N ARG A 45 -13.86 -26.39 16.26
CA ARG A 45 -14.83 -27.02 17.16
C ARG A 45 -16.24 -26.47 16.94
N PRO A 46 -17.25 -27.32 16.70
CA PRO A 46 -18.62 -26.86 16.48
C PRO A 46 -19.26 -26.23 17.72
N GLU A 47 -18.71 -26.50 18.91
CA GLU A 47 -19.15 -25.92 20.18
C GLU A 47 -18.77 -24.43 20.32
N LEU A 48 -17.79 -23.97 19.54
CA LEU A 48 -17.39 -22.58 19.51
C LEU A 48 -18.43 -21.78 18.72
N GLY A 49 -19.22 -20.96 19.41
CA GLY A 49 -20.32 -20.18 18.80
C GLY A 49 -19.88 -19.29 17.64
N PHE A 50 -18.62 -18.86 17.64
CA PHE A 50 -18.04 -18.05 16.57
C PHE A 50 -17.60 -18.85 15.34
N ARG A 51 -17.58 -20.18 15.37
CA ARG A 51 -17.21 -20.99 14.20
C ARG A 51 -18.21 -20.83 13.06
N GLN A 52 -19.51 -20.70 13.38
CA GLN A 52 -20.61 -20.66 12.40
C GLN A 52 -20.46 -19.57 11.32
N PRO A 53 -20.05 -18.32 11.63
CA PRO A 53 -19.90 -17.28 10.62
C PRO A 53 -18.69 -17.42 9.68
N PHE A 54 -17.74 -18.35 9.94
CA PHE A 54 -16.50 -18.48 9.19
C PHE A 54 -16.42 -19.79 8.41
N GLN A 55 -15.90 -19.69 7.18
CA GLN A 55 -15.63 -20.88 6.38
C GLN A 55 -14.45 -21.65 6.98
N ARG A 56 -14.47 -22.99 6.85
CA ARG A 56 -13.40 -23.86 7.34
C ARG A 56 -12.02 -23.46 6.78
N GLU A 57 -11.96 -23.00 5.53
CA GLU A 57 -10.72 -22.58 4.89
C GLU A 57 -10.12 -21.33 5.56
N HIS A 58 -10.95 -20.38 5.99
CA HIS A 58 -10.50 -19.20 6.74
C HIS A 58 -9.87 -19.61 8.08
N LEU A 59 -10.43 -20.62 8.75
CA LEU A 59 -9.90 -21.14 10.01
C LEU A 59 -8.58 -21.89 9.83
N LYS A 60 -8.38 -22.56 8.68
CA LYS A 60 -7.10 -23.19 8.34
C LYS A 60 -6.00 -22.14 8.15
N ILE A 61 -6.29 -21.11 7.36
CA ILE A 61 -5.36 -20.00 7.14
C ILE A 61 -5.03 -19.38 8.50
N LEU A 62 -6.04 -19.02 9.30
CA LEU A 62 -5.84 -18.42 10.61
C LEU A 62 -4.94 -19.28 11.52
N ALA A 63 -5.16 -20.60 11.57
CA ALA A 63 -4.32 -21.50 12.37
C ALA A 63 -2.86 -21.53 11.92
N ILE A 64 -2.61 -21.44 10.61
CA ILE A 64 -1.25 -21.33 10.05
C ILE A 64 -0.62 -20.00 10.45
N LEU A 65 -1.32 -18.88 10.25
CA LEU A 65 -0.78 -17.54 10.53
C LEU A 65 -0.46 -17.36 12.02
N ILE A 66 -1.32 -17.83 12.92
CA ILE A 66 -1.06 -17.85 14.36
C ILE A 66 0.20 -18.66 14.68
N THR A 67 0.40 -19.80 14.01
CA THR A 67 1.58 -20.64 14.23
C THR A 67 2.84 -20.02 13.63
N CYS A 68 2.72 -19.29 12.51
CA CYS A 68 3.82 -18.50 11.95
C CYS A 68 4.23 -17.36 12.88
N TYR A 69 3.29 -16.74 13.61
CA TYR A 69 3.63 -15.77 14.65
C TYR A 69 4.46 -16.41 15.77
N PHE A 70 4.06 -17.59 16.23
CA PHE A 70 4.85 -18.33 17.21
C PHE A 70 6.27 -18.69 16.70
N GLU A 71 6.39 -19.08 15.43
CA GLU A 71 7.70 -19.31 14.79
C GLU A 71 8.55 -18.04 14.68
N ASP A 72 7.93 -16.91 14.32
CA ASP A 72 8.56 -15.59 14.28
C ASP A 72 9.16 -15.23 15.64
N PHE A 73 8.39 -15.45 16.72
CA PHE A 73 8.85 -15.26 18.09
C PHE A 73 10.03 -16.19 18.46
N VAL A 74 9.90 -17.50 18.22
CA VAL A 74 10.93 -18.50 18.59
C VAL A 74 12.25 -18.27 17.86
N ASN A 75 12.22 -17.85 16.59
CA ASN A 75 13.42 -17.68 15.76
C ASN A 75 13.89 -16.23 15.66
N ASP A 76 13.26 -15.32 16.41
CA ASP A 76 13.54 -13.89 16.35
C ASP A 76 13.52 -13.31 14.92
N ILE A 77 12.62 -13.77 14.04
CA ILE A 77 12.56 -13.29 12.64
C ILE A 77 12.35 -11.76 12.66
N GLY A 78 11.51 -11.30 13.58
CA GLY A 78 11.36 -9.89 13.98
C GLY A 78 10.21 -9.17 13.29
N LEU A 79 9.33 -9.89 12.59
CA LEU A 79 8.19 -9.29 11.88
C LEU A 79 7.21 -8.67 12.88
N TRP A 80 6.76 -9.43 13.87
CA TRP A 80 5.83 -8.92 14.87
C TRP A 80 6.43 -7.77 15.68
N ARG A 81 7.69 -7.90 16.09
CA ARG A 81 8.40 -6.84 16.82
C ARG A 81 8.55 -5.56 15.98
N ALA A 82 8.79 -5.67 14.68
CA ALA A 82 8.82 -4.50 13.79
C ALA A 82 7.45 -3.80 13.74
N LEU A 83 6.35 -4.56 13.71
CA LEU A 83 4.99 -4.02 13.77
C LEU A 83 4.72 -3.27 15.07
N THR A 84 4.96 -3.89 16.22
CA THR A 84 4.60 -3.33 17.53
C THR A 84 5.46 -2.10 17.87
N ARG A 85 6.74 -2.11 17.47
CA ARG A 85 7.58 -0.90 17.50
C ARG A 85 6.98 0.20 16.62
N LYS A 86 6.57 -0.14 15.38
CA LYS A 86 5.98 0.84 14.47
C LYS A 86 4.68 1.43 15.03
N TYR A 87 3.81 0.63 15.62
CA TYR A 87 2.60 1.13 16.28
C TYR A 87 2.92 2.01 17.48
N THR A 88 3.93 1.67 18.27
CA THR A 88 4.38 2.51 19.38
C THR A 88 4.87 3.86 18.89
N GLU A 89 5.68 3.90 17.82
CA GLU A 89 6.15 5.14 17.19
C GLU A 89 5.00 6.00 16.64
N LEU A 90 4.01 5.36 16.00
CA LEU A 90 2.93 6.06 15.31
C LEU A 90 1.79 6.51 16.23
N HIS A 91 1.52 5.75 17.28
CA HIS A 91 0.29 5.86 18.06
C HIS A 91 0.51 5.90 19.57
N GLY A 92 1.72 5.62 20.06
CA GLY A 92 2.04 5.58 21.49
C GLY A 92 1.60 4.30 22.20
N TYR A 93 1.10 3.30 21.47
CA TYR A 93 0.74 1.98 21.99
C TYR A 93 1.29 0.87 21.08
N ALA A 94 1.62 -0.30 21.64
CA ALA A 94 2.14 -1.43 20.87
C ALA A 94 1.08 -2.11 20.00
N LEU A 95 -0.18 -2.16 20.48
CA LEU A 95 -1.34 -2.69 19.76
C LEU A 95 -2.59 -1.86 20.08
N PRO A 96 -3.52 -1.67 19.12
CA PRO A 96 -4.78 -0.98 19.39
C PRO A 96 -5.75 -1.86 20.19
N PHE A 97 -6.77 -1.25 20.80
CA PHE A 97 -7.95 -1.88 21.40
C PHE A 97 -7.79 -2.57 22.76
N TYR A 98 -6.57 -2.97 23.13
CA TYR A 98 -6.32 -3.76 24.35
C TYR A 98 -5.68 -2.91 25.47
N GLU A 99 -5.78 -3.40 26.71
CA GLU A 99 -5.09 -2.84 27.86
C GLU A 99 -3.66 -3.39 27.89
N LEU A 100 -2.65 -2.52 27.88
CA LEU A 100 -1.26 -2.92 27.66
C LEU A 100 -0.36 -2.69 28.89
N SER A 101 -0.94 -2.55 30.09
CA SER A 101 -0.17 -2.30 31.31
C SER A 101 0.76 -3.46 31.70
N GLU A 102 0.42 -4.69 31.31
CA GLU A 102 1.24 -5.90 31.53
C GLU A 102 1.93 -6.39 30.23
N TYR A 103 1.83 -5.64 29.13
CA TYR A 103 2.40 -6.01 27.85
C TYR A 103 3.93 -5.91 27.86
N ASP A 104 4.61 -7.01 27.51
CA ASP A 104 6.06 -7.03 27.35
C ASP A 104 6.43 -7.67 25.99
N PRO A 105 7.03 -6.91 25.06
CA PRO A 105 7.38 -7.42 23.74
C PRO A 105 8.45 -8.53 23.74
N GLU A 106 9.13 -8.77 24.86
CA GLU A 106 10.09 -9.87 25.03
C GLU A 106 9.42 -11.21 25.39
N TYR A 107 8.11 -11.21 25.67
CA TYR A 107 7.33 -12.41 25.98
C TYR A 107 6.18 -12.57 24.98
N LEU A 108 5.57 -13.77 24.95
CA LEU A 108 4.28 -13.95 24.28
C LEU A 108 3.21 -13.18 25.05
N ASN A 109 2.35 -12.44 24.35
CA ASN A 109 1.21 -11.76 24.98
C ASN A 109 -0.12 -12.25 24.38
N PRO A 110 -1.18 -12.44 25.18
CA PRO A 110 -2.50 -12.77 24.66
C PRO A 110 -3.03 -11.69 23.69
N GLU A 111 -2.68 -10.41 23.90
CA GLU A 111 -3.06 -9.30 23.03
C GLU A 111 -2.51 -9.47 21.61
N ASP A 112 -1.33 -10.08 21.46
CA ASP A 112 -0.74 -10.33 20.14
C ASP A 112 -1.61 -11.29 19.32
N PHE A 113 -2.02 -12.39 19.96
CA PHE A 113 -2.93 -13.36 19.36
C PHE A 113 -4.30 -12.75 19.08
N ALA A 114 -4.84 -11.96 20.01
CA ALA A 114 -6.13 -11.30 19.84
C ALA A 114 -6.14 -10.36 18.63
N TYR A 115 -5.10 -9.54 18.49
CA TYR A 115 -4.95 -8.64 17.35
C TYR A 115 -4.82 -9.40 16.03
N LEU A 116 -3.95 -10.42 15.98
CA LEU A 116 -3.73 -11.22 14.78
C LEU A 116 -5.02 -11.94 14.34
N ILE A 117 -5.75 -12.52 15.29
CA ILE A 117 -7.04 -13.18 15.03
C ILE A 117 -8.06 -12.18 14.49
N TRP A 118 -8.22 -11.03 15.17
CA TRP A 118 -9.13 -10.00 14.72
C TRP A 118 -8.80 -9.49 13.32
N HIS A 119 -7.54 -9.15 13.07
CA HIS A 119 -7.09 -8.58 11.81
C HIS A 119 -7.39 -9.55 10.66
N GLN A 120 -6.95 -10.81 10.80
CA GLN A 120 -7.09 -11.81 9.74
C GLN A 120 -8.54 -12.17 9.47
N LEU A 121 -9.36 -12.34 10.51
CA LEU A 121 -10.80 -12.60 10.32
C LEU A 121 -11.51 -11.39 9.68
N SER A 122 -11.14 -10.17 10.06
CA SER A 122 -11.73 -8.95 9.49
C SER A 122 -11.40 -8.81 8.01
N LYS A 123 -10.14 -9.03 7.61
CA LYS A 123 -9.69 -8.96 6.22
C LYS A 123 -10.29 -10.08 5.36
N ILE A 124 -10.25 -11.33 5.81
CA ILE A 124 -10.71 -12.48 5.03
C ILE A 124 -12.25 -12.53 4.89
N SER A 125 -12.98 -12.07 5.91
CA SER A 125 -14.46 -12.13 5.86
C SER A 125 -15.10 -10.88 5.27
N HIS A 126 -14.37 -9.77 5.13
CA HIS A 126 -14.89 -8.43 4.82
C HIS A 126 -16.05 -8.00 5.73
N LYS A 127 -16.13 -8.57 6.95
CA LYS A 127 -17.17 -8.25 7.94
C LYS A 127 -16.61 -7.33 9.02
N SER A 128 -17.48 -6.47 9.52
CA SER A 128 -17.25 -5.73 10.77
C SER A 128 -17.17 -6.72 11.93
N ILE A 129 -15.99 -6.88 12.53
CA ILE A 129 -15.77 -7.73 13.70
C ILE A 129 -15.23 -6.86 14.84
N LEU A 130 -15.82 -7.03 16.03
CA LEU A 130 -15.39 -6.34 17.25
C LEU A 130 -14.06 -6.95 17.74
N PRO A 131 -12.96 -6.17 17.82
CA PRO A 131 -11.61 -6.68 18.13
C PRO A 131 -11.45 -7.32 19.51
N PHE A 132 -12.29 -6.93 20.46
CA PHE A 132 -12.34 -7.44 21.82
C PHE A 132 -13.62 -8.23 22.08
N SER A 133 -14.21 -8.83 21.03
CA SER A 133 -15.34 -9.75 21.25
C SER A 133 -14.90 -10.92 22.15
N PRO A 134 -15.78 -11.43 23.03
CA PRO A 134 -15.44 -12.54 23.92
C PRO A 134 -14.87 -13.76 23.18
N ALA A 135 -15.33 -14.02 21.96
CA ALA A 135 -14.81 -15.09 21.12
C ALA A 135 -13.35 -14.89 20.69
N ILE A 136 -12.94 -13.64 20.37
CA ILE A 136 -11.55 -13.34 20.01
C ILE A 136 -10.65 -13.50 21.22
N LEU A 137 -11.08 -12.98 22.38
CA LEU A 137 -10.31 -13.08 23.62
C LEU A 137 -10.16 -14.55 24.05
N GLU A 138 -11.23 -15.36 23.98
CA GLU A 138 -11.17 -16.79 24.30
C GLU A 138 -10.20 -17.56 23.38
N MET A 139 -10.20 -17.25 22.07
CA MET A 139 -9.24 -17.84 21.13
C MET A 139 -7.81 -17.40 21.42
N ALA A 140 -7.62 -16.13 21.77
CA ALA A 140 -6.32 -15.56 22.08
C ALA A 140 -5.72 -16.21 23.34
N ASP A 141 -6.51 -16.32 24.41
CA ASP A 141 -6.14 -16.99 25.66
C ASP A 141 -5.76 -18.45 25.42
N PHE A 142 -6.55 -19.16 24.58
CA PHE A 142 -6.21 -20.52 24.19
C PHE A 142 -4.88 -20.59 23.45
N CYS A 143 -4.66 -19.73 22.45
CA CYS A 143 -3.42 -19.74 21.66
C CYS A 143 -2.22 -19.41 22.54
N TYR A 144 -2.33 -18.36 23.38
CA TYR A 144 -1.31 -17.99 24.35
C TYR A 144 -0.94 -19.18 25.24
N ALA A 145 -1.90 -19.76 25.96
CA ALA A 145 -1.61 -20.90 26.85
C ALA A 145 -1.05 -22.12 26.09
N PHE A 146 -1.56 -22.38 24.89
CA PHE A 146 -1.09 -23.48 24.05
C PHE A 146 0.38 -23.31 23.62
N PHE A 147 0.78 -22.11 23.21
CA PHE A 147 2.14 -21.85 22.74
C PHE A 147 3.13 -21.60 23.88
N ASP A 148 2.71 -20.95 24.96
CA ASP A 148 3.52 -20.74 26.16
C ASP A 148 4.02 -22.08 26.74
N GLU A 149 3.12 -23.07 26.86
CA GLU A 149 3.47 -24.44 27.27
C GLU A 149 4.50 -25.16 26.36
N ARG A 150 4.68 -24.67 25.14
CA ARG A 150 5.53 -25.30 24.10
C ARG A 150 6.78 -24.50 23.79
N LEU A 151 6.92 -23.32 24.38
CA LEU A 151 7.97 -22.36 24.03
C LEU A 151 9.37 -22.94 24.26
N GLU A 152 9.60 -23.59 25.41
CA GLU A 152 10.90 -24.17 25.76
C GLU A 152 11.31 -25.34 24.85
N ASP A 153 10.35 -26.11 24.34
CA ASP A 153 10.56 -27.30 23.52
C ASP A 153 10.50 -27.02 22.01
N ALA A 154 10.18 -25.78 21.61
CA ALA A 154 10.03 -25.41 20.20
C ALA A 154 11.39 -25.42 19.49
N PRO A 155 11.52 -26.11 18.34
CA PRO A 155 12.77 -26.10 17.59
C PRO A 155 12.98 -24.73 16.94
N ALA A 156 14.19 -24.19 17.09
CA ALA A 156 14.67 -23.01 16.37
C ALA A 156 15.57 -23.42 15.18
N THR A 157 15.81 -22.49 14.27
CA THR A 157 16.66 -22.66 13.08
C THR A 157 17.54 -21.43 12.85
N PRO A 158 18.82 -21.59 12.47
CA PRO A 158 19.66 -20.45 12.08
C PRO A 158 19.29 -19.86 10.70
N PHE A 159 18.43 -20.55 9.93
CA PHE A 159 18.11 -20.18 8.57
C PHE A 159 17.64 -18.73 8.42
N TYR A 160 16.79 -18.24 9.32
CA TYR A 160 16.22 -16.88 9.18
C TYR A 160 17.26 -15.79 9.42
N ASP A 161 18.22 -16.00 10.32
CA ASP A 161 19.32 -15.05 10.53
C ASP A 161 20.21 -14.97 9.28
N ASP A 162 20.53 -16.11 8.67
CA ASP A 162 21.30 -16.17 7.42
C ASP A 162 20.51 -15.55 6.25
N TRP A 163 19.22 -15.86 6.15
CA TRP A 163 18.33 -15.33 5.09
C TRP A 163 18.15 -13.81 5.20
N LEU A 164 18.01 -13.28 6.41
CA LEU A 164 17.85 -11.84 6.66
C LEU A 164 19.17 -11.09 6.75
N HIS A 165 20.31 -11.78 6.66
CA HIS A 165 21.61 -11.14 6.52
C HIS A 165 21.72 -10.45 5.16
N ILE A 166 21.96 -9.14 5.19
CA ILE A 166 22.15 -8.33 3.99
C ILE A 166 23.54 -7.71 4.09
N GLY A 167 24.49 -8.35 3.41
CA GLY A 167 25.87 -7.89 3.31
C GLY A 167 26.05 -6.79 2.25
N PRO A 168 27.19 -6.08 2.28
CA PRO A 168 27.50 -5.02 1.32
C PRO A 168 27.70 -5.54 -0.11
N ASP A 169 27.81 -6.84 -0.34
CA ASP A 169 28.00 -7.40 -1.69
C ASP A 169 26.77 -8.15 -2.21
N ILE A 170 25.63 -8.03 -1.52
CA ILE A 170 24.37 -8.67 -1.93
C ILE A 170 23.95 -8.21 -3.33
N ASP A 171 23.60 -9.18 -4.16
CA ASP A 171 23.03 -8.91 -5.48
C ASP A 171 21.61 -8.34 -5.36
N PHE A 172 21.23 -7.45 -6.28
CA PHE A 172 19.92 -6.82 -6.26
C PHE A 172 18.77 -7.85 -6.40
N PHE A 173 18.92 -8.89 -7.23
CA PHE A 173 17.85 -9.89 -7.37
C PHE A 173 17.75 -10.81 -6.15
N GLU A 174 18.84 -10.98 -5.41
CA GLU A 174 18.84 -11.65 -4.12
C GLU A 174 18.13 -10.79 -3.05
N LEU A 175 18.32 -9.47 -3.07
CA LEU A 175 17.55 -8.55 -2.23
C LEU A 175 16.06 -8.56 -2.62
N LYS A 176 15.78 -8.55 -3.92
CA LYS A 176 14.42 -8.59 -4.47
C LYS A 176 13.67 -9.87 -4.08
N SER A 177 14.35 -11.02 -4.01
CA SER A 177 13.70 -12.27 -3.57
C SER A 177 13.23 -12.19 -2.10
N ARG A 178 13.97 -11.48 -1.24
CA ARG A 178 13.56 -11.19 0.15
C ARG A 178 12.34 -10.28 0.20
N LEU A 179 12.29 -9.24 -0.65
CA LEU A 179 11.10 -8.40 -0.81
C LEU A 179 9.91 -9.20 -1.33
N LYS A 180 10.12 -10.13 -2.26
CA LYS A 180 9.05 -10.99 -2.78
C LYS A 180 8.47 -11.90 -1.70
N TRP A 181 9.33 -12.52 -0.88
CA TRP A 181 8.88 -13.28 0.29
C TRP A 181 8.09 -12.38 1.26
N LEU A 182 8.61 -11.19 1.58
CA LEU A 182 7.88 -10.22 2.40
C LEU A 182 6.57 -9.75 1.78
N ALA A 183 6.43 -9.67 0.46
CA ALA A 183 5.19 -9.22 -0.14
C ALA A 183 4.11 -10.32 -0.14
N PHE A 184 4.48 -11.56 -0.49
CA PHE A 184 3.50 -12.57 -0.89
C PHE A 184 3.50 -13.84 -0.04
N GLU A 185 4.56 -14.07 0.74
CA GLU A 185 4.77 -15.33 1.46
C GLU A 185 4.87 -15.12 2.98
N ASN A 186 5.23 -13.96 3.51
CA ASN A 186 5.19 -13.78 4.96
C ASN A 186 3.75 -13.84 5.52
N TYR A 187 3.63 -14.18 6.81
CA TYR A 187 2.33 -14.43 7.44
C TYR A 187 1.50 -13.17 7.76
N LEU A 188 2.12 -11.98 7.79
CA LEU A 188 1.41 -10.72 8.02
C LEU A 188 0.85 -10.18 6.70
N ALA A 189 1.73 -9.71 5.81
CA ALA A 189 1.29 -9.02 4.58
C ALA A 189 0.86 -9.96 3.45
N GLY A 190 1.42 -11.17 3.38
CA GLY A 190 1.17 -12.13 2.28
C GLY A 190 -0.31 -12.42 2.02
N PRO A 191 -1.12 -12.76 3.04
CA PRO A 191 -2.55 -12.99 2.85
C PRO A 191 -3.29 -11.80 2.23
N GLU A 192 -3.01 -10.57 2.69
CA GLU A 192 -3.61 -9.34 2.20
C GLU A 192 -3.19 -9.07 0.75
N PHE A 193 -1.89 -9.07 0.48
CA PHE A 193 -1.35 -8.71 -0.83
C PHE A 193 -1.71 -9.71 -1.92
N VAL A 194 -1.77 -11.01 -1.60
CA VAL A 194 -2.22 -12.01 -2.58
C VAL A 194 -3.69 -11.85 -2.92
N GLN A 195 -4.56 -11.55 -1.94
CA GLN A 195 -5.98 -11.30 -2.23
C GLN A 195 -6.14 -10.05 -3.11
N GLU A 196 -5.46 -8.97 -2.76
CA GLU A 196 -5.53 -7.73 -3.55
C GLU A 196 -4.97 -7.91 -4.97
N LEU A 197 -3.88 -8.64 -5.13
CA LEU A 197 -3.33 -8.97 -6.45
C LEU A 197 -4.36 -9.73 -7.31
N LEU A 198 -5.06 -10.71 -6.72
CA LEU A 198 -6.12 -11.45 -7.42
C LEU A 198 -7.27 -10.53 -7.81
N THR A 199 -7.73 -9.65 -6.91
CA THR A 199 -8.77 -8.65 -7.22
C THR A 199 -8.33 -7.70 -8.34
N SER A 200 -7.10 -7.20 -8.31
CA SER A 200 -6.57 -6.35 -9.39
C SER A 200 -6.53 -7.08 -10.73
N LEU A 201 -6.15 -8.37 -10.74
CA LEU A 201 -6.15 -9.18 -11.96
C LEU A 201 -7.58 -9.41 -12.50
N GLU A 202 -8.55 -9.65 -11.62
CA GLU A 202 -9.96 -9.76 -11.98
C GLU A 202 -10.49 -8.45 -12.59
N GLU A 203 -10.20 -7.31 -11.96
CA GLU A 203 -10.57 -5.97 -12.47
C GLU A 203 -9.95 -5.66 -13.84
N ILE A 204 -8.67 -6.01 -14.04
CA ILE A 204 -8.00 -5.85 -15.35
C ILE A 204 -8.67 -6.76 -16.38
N ALA A 205 -9.04 -7.99 -16.00
CA ALA A 205 -9.71 -8.91 -16.89
C ALA A 205 -11.10 -8.42 -17.33
N GLU A 206 -11.82 -7.76 -16.44
CA GLU A 206 -13.13 -7.18 -16.72
C GLU A 206 -13.05 -5.88 -17.54
N ASN A 207 -12.11 -5.00 -17.22
CA ASN A 207 -12.07 -3.64 -17.76
C ASN A 207 -11.09 -3.44 -18.93
N SER A 208 -10.15 -4.36 -19.13
CA SER A 208 -9.04 -4.21 -20.08
C SER A 208 -8.80 -5.48 -20.88
N ARG A 209 -9.85 -5.98 -21.52
CA ARG A 209 -9.80 -7.18 -22.37
C ARG A 209 -8.69 -7.12 -23.44
N PHE A 210 -8.41 -5.93 -23.96
CA PHE A 210 -7.32 -5.68 -24.89
C PHE A 210 -5.93 -6.00 -24.29
N LEU A 211 -5.68 -5.61 -23.03
CA LEU A 211 -4.41 -5.91 -22.36
C LEU A 211 -4.18 -7.41 -22.19
N LEU A 212 -5.24 -8.18 -21.93
CA LEU A 212 -5.17 -9.65 -21.83
C LEU A 212 -4.97 -10.35 -23.18
N GLU A 213 -5.38 -9.72 -24.29
CA GLU A 213 -5.22 -10.29 -25.63
C GLU A 213 -3.81 -10.05 -26.20
N GLU A 214 -3.17 -8.92 -25.83
CA GLU A 214 -1.86 -8.50 -26.35
C GLU A 214 -0.67 -8.81 -25.41
N MET A 215 -0.90 -8.98 -24.10
CA MET A 215 0.17 -9.29 -23.14
C MET A 215 0.14 -10.74 -22.69
N ASP A 216 1.34 -11.33 -22.52
CA ASP A 216 1.49 -12.62 -21.85
C ASP A 216 0.97 -12.52 -20.39
N PRO A 217 0.04 -13.39 -19.96
CA PRO A 217 -0.51 -13.33 -18.60
C PRO A 217 0.55 -13.45 -17.50
N GLY A 218 1.62 -14.23 -17.74
CA GLY A 218 2.74 -14.37 -16.81
C GLY A 218 3.51 -13.06 -16.65
N LYS A 219 3.76 -12.33 -17.75
CA LYS A 219 4.35 -10.99 -17.74
C LYS A 219 3.47 -9.97 -17.02
N LEU A 220 2.15 -10.00 -17.20
CA LEU A 220 1.22 -9.12 -16.51
C LEU A 220 1.27 -9.36 -14.99
N ILE A 221 1.15 -10.61 -14.56
CA ILE A 221 1.23 -10.99 -13.13
C ILE A 221 2.57 -10.53 -12.54
N TYR A 222 3.68 -10.83 -13.21
CA TYR A 222 5.00 -10.44 -12.74
C TYR A 222 5.19 -8.92 -12.66
N SER A 223 4.60 -8.15 -13.58
CA SER A 223 4.65 -6.69 -13.57
C SER A 223 3.91 -6.10 -12.36
N LEU A 224 2.73 -6.65 -12.05
CA LEU A 224 1.95 -6.25 -10.87
C LEU A 224 2.65 -6.68 -9.57
N GLU A 225 3.17 -7.91 -9.52
CA GLU A 225 3.96 -8.37 -8.38
C GLU A 225 5.14 -7.43 -8.12
N ASP A 226 5.89 -7.06 -9.17
CA ASP A 226 7.03 -6.15 -9.09
C ASP A 226 6.64 -4.78 -8.54
N GLU A 227 5.53 -4.20 -9.01
CA GLU A 227 5.01 -2.94 -8.49
C GLU A 227 4.72 -3.04 -6.98
N TYR A 228 4.04 -4.10 -6.57
CA TYR A 228 3.65 -4.31 -5.17
C TYR A 228 4.85 -4.37 -4.23
N LEU A 229 6.01 -4.88 -4.69
CA LEU A 229 7.23 -4.94 -3.88
C LEU A 229 7.71 -3.56 -3.41
N TYR A 230 7.40 -2.49 -4.15
CA TYR A 230 7.99 -1.18 -3.90
C TYR A 230 6.98 -0.13 -3.45
N THR A 231 5.74 -0.20 -3.96
CA THR A 231 4.76 0.88 -3.78
C THR A 231 3.63 0.49 -2.83
N LYS A 232 3.28 -0.79 -2.74
CA LYS A 232 2.14 -1.23 -1.95
C LYS A 232 2.44 -1.13 -0.45
N ARG A 233 1.43 -0.72 0.31
CA ARG A 233 1.48 -0.57 1.77
C ARG A 233 0.49 -1.52 2.42
N SER A 234 0.94 -2.25 3.44
CA SER A 234 0.09 -3.19 4.20
C SER A 234 -0.77 -2.46 5.23
N ALA A 235 -1.95 -2.99 5.56
CA ALA A 235 -2.77 -2.47 6.68
C ALA A 235 -2.05 -2.54 8.04
N PHE A 236 -0.97 -3.31 8.13
CA PHE A 236 -0.02 -3.31 9.22
C PHE A 236 0.85 -2.03 9.20
N GLY A 237 0.33 -0.94 9.74
CA GLY A 237 1.08 0.31 9.94
C GLY A 237 1.25 1.16 8.68
N ALA A 238 0.62 0.76 7.58
CA ALA A 238 0.81 1.35 6.25
C ALA A 238 2.30 1.32 5.82
N MET A 239 3.05 0.28 6.17
CA MET A 239 4.46 0.14 5.77
C MET A 239 4.60 -0.49 4.38
N THR A 240 5.59 -0.06 3.61
CA THR A 240 6.02 -0.71 2.36
C THR A 240 6.92 -1.91 2.64
N MET A 241 7.08 -2.82 1.69
CA MET A 241 7.99 -3.97 1.87
C MET A 241 9.46 -3.57 2.06
N PRO A 242 9.98 -2.49 1.45
CA PRO A 242 11.30 -1.99 1.79
C PRO A 242 11.38 -1.42 3.22
N GLU A 243 10.32 -0.79 3.74
CA GLU A 243 10.27 -0.37 5.14
C GLU A 243 10.31 -1.60 6.07
N TRP A 244 9.50 -2.62 5.77
CA TRP A 244 9.51 -3.90 6.49
C TRP A 244 10.88 -4.57 6.49
N LEU A 245 11.50 -4.72 5.32
CA LEU A 245 12.82 -5.35 5.20
C LEU A 245 13.87 -4.57 5.98
N ALA A 246 13.83 -3.24 5.91
CA ALA A 246 14.75 -2.39 6.63
C ALA A 246 14.58 -2.48 8.16
N GLU A 247 13.43 -2.90 8.68
CA GLU A 247 13.24 -3.11 10.12
C GLU A 247 13.79 -4.46 10.62
N ILE A 248 13.73 -5.50 9.78
CA ILE A 248 14.10 -6.88 10.17
C ILE A 248 15.49 -7.32 9.68
N ALA A 249 16.06 -6.66 8.67
CA ALA A 249 17.34 -7.04 8.08
C ALA A 249 18.50 -6.97 9.08
N ARG A 250 19.37 -7.99 9.04
CA ARG A 250 20.64 -8.01 9.78
C ARG A 250 21.70 -7.30 8.96
N CYS A 251 21.70 -5.95 9.00
CA CYS A 251 22.59 -5.13 8.19
C CYS A 251 22.99 -3.81 8.87
N PRO A 252 24.08 -3.15 8.41
CA PRO A 252 24.46 -1.81 8.84
C PRO A 252 23.44 -0.73 8.46
N ASP A 253 23.43 0.38 9.19
CA ASP A 253 22.48 1.49 9.01
C ASP A 253 22.52 2.14 7.62
N GLU A 254 23.67 2.15 6.96
CA GLU A 254 23.83 2.64 5.59
C GLU A 254 23.00 1.81 4.61
N LEU A 255 23.11 0.47 4.66
CA LEU A 255 22.31 -0.43 3.81
C LEU A 255 20.83 -0.34 4.16
N ARG A 256 20.50 -0.18 5.44
CA ARG A 256 19.11 0.03 5.90
C ARG A 256 18.49 1.26 5.22
N SER A 257 19.24 2.35 5.09
CA SER A 257 18.79 3.57 4.43
C SER A 257 18.59 3.38 2.93
N ASP A 258 19.47 2.62 2.27
CA ASP A 258 19.33 2.29 0.85
C ASP A 258 18.14 1.37 0.57
N ILE A 259 17.86 0.41 1.46
CA ILE A 259 16.66 -0.45 1.37
C ILE A 259 15.40 0.42 1.41
N LYS A 260 15.29 1.34 2.38
CA LYS A 260 14.11 2.23 2.51
C LYS A 260 13.86 3.08 1.26
N ARG A 261 14.88 3.34 0.43
CA ARG A 261 14.78 4.13 -0.81
C ARG A 261 14.35 3.33 -2.03
N LEU A 262 14.21 2.00 -1.94
CA LEU A 262 13.79 1.17 -3.08
C LEU A 262 12.39 1.51 -3.60
N ASN A 263 11.55 2.15 -2.78
CA ASN A 263 10.25 2.69 -3.20
C ASN A 263 10.37 3.89 -4.16
N ARG A 264 11.57 4.46 -4.35
CA ARG A 264 11.86 5.56 -5.29
C ARG A 264 12.10 5.05 -6.71
N ARG A 265 11.13 4.26 -7.19
CA ARG A 265 11.14 3.64 -8.52
C ARG A 265 10.83 4.67 -9.60
N VAL A 266 11.36 4.44 -10.80
CA VAL A 266 10.96 5.12 -12.04
C VAL A 266 10.38 4.07 -12.97
N TYR A 267 9.19 4.32 -13.51
CA TYR A 267 8.51 3.43 -14.44
C TYR A 267 8.06 4.23 -15.67
N GLY A 268 8.13 3.62 -16.85
CA GLY A 268 7.65 4.23 -18.08
C GLY A 268 8.51 3.86 -19.28
N ILE A 269 8.52 4.76 -20.28
CA ILE A 269 9.22 4.57 -21.54
C ILE A 269 10.64 5.16 -21.46
N PHE A 270 11.61 4.38 -21.90
CA PHE A 270 13.01 4.75 -21.98
C PHE A 270 13.54 4.52 -23.40
N LEU A 271 14.35 5.45 -23.90
CA LEU A 271 15.06 5.31 -25.16
C LEU A 271 16.49 4.82 -24.90
N TYR A 272 16.94 3.81 -25.63
CA TYR A 272 18.31 3.33 -25.58
C TYR A 272 19.29 4.35 -26.19
N GLU A 273 20.34 4.72 -25.47
CA GLU A 273 21.36 5.71 -25.89
C GLU A 273 22.77 5.11 -25.98
N GLY A 274 22.93 3.81 -25.68
CA GLY A 274 24.21 3.10 -25.75
C GLY A 274 24.55 2.38 -24.46
N TYR A 275 25.82 2.03 -24.29
CA TYR A 275 26.30 1.23 -23.16
C TYR A 275 27.81 1.44 -22.93
N ASP A 276 28.26 1.07 -21.73
CA ASP A 276 29.66 0.95 -21.34
C ASP A 276 29.96 -0.45 -20.76
N ASP A 277 31.16 -0.64 -20.20
CA ASP A 277 31.57 -1.94 -19.62
C ASP A 277 30.64 -2.44 -18.51
N ARG A 278 29.93 -1.54 -17.81
CA ARG A 278 29.11 -1.86 -16.63
C ARG A 278 27.62 -1.52 -16.79
N HIS A 279 27.27 -0.54 -17.62
CA HIS A 279 25.90 -0.01 -17.70
C HIS A 279 25.36 0.06 -19.11
N TYR A 280 24.05 -0.13 -19.23
CA TYR A 280 23.26 0.40 -20.33
C TYR A 280 22.85 1.85 -20.03
N HIS A 281 22.77 2.69 -21.06
CA HIS A 281 22.36 4.09 -20.97
C HIS A 281 20.98 4.25 -21.57
N PHE A 282 20.04 4.71 -20.75
CA PHE A 282 18.65 4.86 -21.13
C PHE A 282 18.15 6.25 -20.79
N ARG A 283 17.67 6.98 -21.79
CA ARG A 283 17.04 8.29 -21.60
C ARG A 283 15.56 8.09 -21.29
N TYR A 284 15.14 8.50 -20.10
CA TYR A 284 13.74 8.47 -19.72
C TYR A 284 12.95 9.47 -20.58
N SER A 285 11.94 8.96 -21.27
CA SER A 285 11.22 9.72 -22.31
C SER A 285 10.62 11.05 -21.81
N PRO A 286 9.94 11.11 -20.64
CA PRO A 286 9.24 12.35 -20.26
C PRO A 286 10.15 13.45 -19.71
N THR A 287 11.24 13.12 -18.99
CA THR A 287 12.12 14.14 -18.40
C THR A 287 13.43 14.33 -19.16
N LYS A 288 13.68 13.48 -20.17
CA LYS A 288 14.94 13.39 -20.90
C LYS A 288 16.15 13.09 -20.02
N ARG A 289 15.94 12.69 -18.76
CA ARG A 289 17.00 12.30 -17.84
C ARG A 289 17.65 11.01 -18.30
N LEU A 290 18.98 11.01 -18.36
CA LEU A 290 19.77 9.80 -18.63
C LEU A 290 19.93 8.98 -17.35
N PHE A 291 19.67 7.69 -17.45
CA PHE A 291 19.87 6.69 -16.40
C PHE A 291 20.93 5.68 -16.82
N HIS A 292 21.80 5.32 -15.88
CA HIS A 292 22.85 4.31 -16.05
C HIS A 292 22.38 3.03 -15.35
N ILE A 293 21.92 2.05 -16.13
CA ILE A 293 21.30 0.82 -15.65
C ILE A 293 22.35 -0.29 -15.66
N ASP A 294 22.54 -0.96 -14.52
CA ASP A 294 23.52 -2.05 -14.39
C ASP A 294 23.20 -3.19 -15.38
N ARG A 295 24.21 -3.60 -16.17
CA ARG A 295 24.05 -4.63 -17.21
C ARG A 295 23.70 -6.01 -16.67
N ARG A 296 23.91 -6.27 -15.37
CA ARG A 296 23.47 -7.53 -14.74
C ARG A 296 21.94 -7.61 -14.60
N SER A 297 21.23 -6.48 -14.69
CA SER A 297 19.79 -6.43 -14.50
C SER A 297 18.96 -6.88 -15.71
N ILE A 298 19.57 -6.94 -16.89
CA ILE A 298 18.92 -7.36 -18.13
C ILE A 298 19.94 -7.93 -19.10
N ASP A 299 19.63 -9.08 -19.70
CA ASP A 299 20.43 -9.66 -20.77
C ASP A 299 20.00 -9.06 -22.11
N MET A 300 20.86 -8.24 -22.70
CA MET A 300 20.67 -7.62 -24.02
C MET A 300 21.91 -7.87 -24.87
N GLU A 301 21.77 -7.84 -26.19
CA GLU A 301 22.86 -7.93 -27.16
C GLU A 301 23.21 -6.52 -27.71
N PRO A 302 23.90 -5.66 -26.93
CA PRO A 302 24.06 -4.24 -27.28
C PRO A 302 24.88 -4.00 -28.54
N GLU A 303 25.70 -4.96 -28.98
CA GLU A 303 26.43 -4.91 -30.24
C GLU A 303 25.51 -4.93 -31.46
N SER A 304 24.28 -5.43 -31.29
CA SER A 304 23.24 -5.45 -32.32
C SER A 304 22.29 -4.24 -32.25
N MET A 305 22.46 -3.38 -31.25
CA MET A 305 21.57 -2.26 -30.96
C MET A 305 22.19 -0.93 -31.40
N GLU A 306 21.39 -0.10 -32.09
CA GLU A 306 21.79 1.25 -32.46
C GLU A 306 21.22 2.28 -31.45
N PRO A 307 22.04 3.21 -30.92
CA PRO A 307 21.54 4.30 -30.09
C PRO A 307 20.42 5.09 -30.78
N GLY A 308 19.32 5.30 -30.07
CA GLY A 308 18.13 5.98 -30.54
C GLY A 308 17.20 5.15 -31.43
N ALA A 309 17.53 3.88 -31.72
CA ALA A 309 16.71 3.01 -32.56
C ALA A 309 15.72 2.13 -31.78
N GLU A 310 15.86 2.03 -30.44
CA GLU A 310 15.03 1.17 -29.60
C GLU A 310 14.48 1.91 -28.37
N SER A 311 13.18 1.76 -28.16
CA SER A 311 12.44 2.19 -26.98
C SER A 311 12.08 0.96 -26.14
N GLY A 312 12.00 1.12 -24.82
CA GLY A 312 11.55 0.07 -23.92
C GLY A 312 10.65 0.60 -22.82
N PHE A 313 9.65 -0.20 -22.44
CA PHE A 313 8.78 0.03 -21.28
C PHE A 313 9.19 -0.91 -20.15
N PHE A 314 9.65 -0.34 -19.03
CA PHE A 314 10.10 -1.11 -17.87
C PHE A 314 10.21 -0.22 -16.62
N GLY A 315 10.50 -0.84 -15.48
CA GLY A 315 10.80 -0.16 -14.23
C GLY A 315 12.27 -0.22 -13.87
N ILE A 316 12.74 0.83 -13.21
CA ILE A 316 14.06 0.88 -12.60
C ILE A 316 13.98 1.31 -11.15
N VAL A 317 14.84 0.71 -10.32
CA VAL A 317 15.00 1.07 -8.91
C VAL A 317 16.47 1.38 -8.63
N ASN A 318 16.72 2.31 -7.72
CA ASN A 318 18.09 2.62 -7.31
C ASN A 318 18.49 1.74 -6.12
N TRP A 319 19.53 0.94 -6.30
CA TRP A 319 20.14 0.14 -5.24
C TRP A 319 21.60 0.53 -5.10
N ARG A 320 21.94 1.16 -3.96
CA ARG A 320 23.29 1.59 -3.60
C ARG A 320 23.96 2.49 -4.64
N GLY A 321 23.18 3.39 -5.23
CA GLY A 321 23.66 4.36 -6.23
C GLY A 321 23.53 3.89 -7.67
N ASP A 322 23.48 2.58 -7.93
CA ASP A 322 23.27 2.04 -9.27
C ASP A 322 21.78 1.86 -9.57
N TRP A 323 21.36 2.08 -10.82
CA TRP A 323 20.00 1.78 -11.26
C TRP A 323 19.92 0.35 -11.78
N TRP A 324 18.87 -0.36 -11.39
CA TRP A 324 18.61 -1.73 -11.78
C TRP A 324 17.26 -1.83 -12.45
N LEU A 325 17.18 -2.54 -13.57
CA LEU A 325 15.89 -2.92 -14.13
C LEU A 325 15.17 -3.87 -13.18
N SER A 326 13.91 -3.56 -12.88
CA SER A 326 13.02 -4.39 -12.07
C SER A 326 11.66 -4.51 -12.75
N GLY A 327 11.26 -5.76 -13.01
CA GLY A 327 10.00 -6.10 -13.67
C GLY A 327 10.24 -6.62 -15.08
N THR A 328 9.24 -6.51 -15.95
CA THR A 328 9.35 -6.92 -17.35
C THR A 328 9.99 -5.83 -18.20
N TYR A 329 10.81 -6.25 -19.16
CA TYR A 329 11.22 -5.43 -20.29
C TYR A 329 10.36 -5.74 -21.51
N THR A 330 9.78 -4.69 -22.11
CA THR A 330 9.10 -4.76 -23.40
C THR A 330 9.73 -3.72 -24.32
N GLY A 331 10.51 -4.16 -25.29
CA GLY A 331 11.19 -3.30 -26.27
C GLY A 331 10.48 -3.25 -27.62
N TRP A 332 10.63 -2.13 -28.33
CA TRP A 332 10.16 -1.93 -29.70
C TRP A 332 11.04 -0.92 -30.43
N SER A 333 10.94 -0.87 -31.76
CA SER A 333 11.67 0.13 -32.57
C SER A 333 11.19 1.55 -32.24
N ALA A 334 12.13 2.43 -31.91
CA ALA A 334 11.82 3.78 -31.46
C ALA A 334 11.06 4.59 -32.52
N ASN A 335 10.00 5.27 -32.09
CA ASN A 335 9.24 6.23 -32.89
C ASN A 335 9.24 7.60 -32.17
N PRO A 336 9.44 8.74 -32.87
CA PRO A 336 9.26 10.07 -32.30
C PRO A 336 7.92 10.31 -31.58
N GLU A 337 6.88 9.54 -31.89
CA GLU A 337 5.57 9.60 -31.23
C GLU A 337 5.57 8.97 -29.82
N ASP A 338 6.51 8.08 -29.50
CA ASP A 338 6.67 7.46 -28.17
C ASP A 338 6.97 8.51 -27.08
N GLU A 339 7.41 9.70 -27.48
CA GLU A 339 7.64 10.83 -26.57
C GLU A 339 6.34 11.59 -26.21
N ARG A 340 5.23 11.35 -26.93
CA ARG A 340 3.97 12.10 -26.80
C ARG A 340 2.86 11.29 -26.13
N ASP A 341 2.80 9.99 -26.36
CA ASP A 341 1.75 9.11 -25.85
C ASP A 341 2.28 8.24 -24.71
N MET A 342 2.17 8.73 -23.47
CA MET A 342 2.51 7.93 -22.27
C MET A 342 1.27 7.64 -21.43
N PRO A 343 0.84 6.36 -21.35
CA PRO A 343 -0.08 5.91 -20.31
C PRO A 343 0.60 6.03 -18.94
N GLY A 344 -0.06 6.64 -17.94
CA GLY A 344 0.37 6.56 -16.53
C GLY A 344 1.15 7.74 -15.94
N GLY A 345 1.35 8.84 -16.69
CA GLY A 345 1.98 10.06 -16.18
C GLY A 345 3.50 9.94 -15.93
N VAL A 346 4.12 11.06 -15.56
CA VAL A 346 5.58 11.11 -15.35
C VAL A 346 5.92 10.56 -13.96
N SER A 347 6.90 9.67 -13.83
CA SER A 347 7.39 9.24 -12.51
C SER A 347 8.10 10.41 -11.81
N PHE A 348 7.72 10.73 -10.56
CA PHE A 348 8.34 11.83 -9.79
C PHE A 348 9.87 11.69 -9.65
N TYR A 349 10.34 10.47 -9.39
CA TYR A 349 11.78 10.18 -9.29
C TYR A 349 12.50 10.14 -10.65
N GLY A 350 11.75 10.25 -11.75
CA GLY A 350 12.28 10.42 -13.11
C GLY A 350 12.91 11.80 -13.33
N TRP A 351 12.55 12.79 -12.50
CA TRP A 351 13.14 14.12 -12.48
C TRP A 351 14.46 14.14 -11.71
N SER A 352 15.36 15.07 -12.01
CA SER A 352 16.55 15.32 -11.16
C SER A 352 16.14 15.85 -9.78
N GLU A 353 17.00 15.72 -8.77
CA GLU A 353 16.68 16.23 -7.42
C GLU A 353 16.35 17.73 -7.40
N ALA A 354 17.06 18.53 -8.20
CA ALA A 354 16.79 19.96 -8.34
C ALA A 354 15.44 20.26 -9.03
N GLU A 355 14.97 19.38 -9.91
CA GLU A 355 13.64 19.48 -10.53
C GLU A 355 12.54 19.00 -9.59
N GLN A 356 12.78 17.91 -8.87
CA GLN A 356 11.88 17.43 -7.80
C GLN A 356 11.63 18.54 -6.76
N GLN A 357 12.69 19.25 -6.35
CA GLN A 357 12.57 20.39 -5.44
C GLN A 357 11.76 21.54 -6.04
N ARG A 358 12.02 21.92 -7.30
CA ARG A 358 11.24 22.95 -8.01
C ARG A 358 9.76 22.56 -8.17
N ILE A 359 9.48 21.28 -8.41
CA ILE A 359 8.12 20.74 -8.47
C ILE A 359 7.41 20.93 -7.12
N ARG A 360 8.08 20.59 -6.01
CA ARG A 360 7.52 20.80 -4.67
C ARG A 360 7.26 22.28 -4.37
N GLU A 361 8.18 23.16 -4.75
CA GLU A 361 8.02 24.61 -4.62
C GLU A 361 6.82 25.13 -5.44
N SER A 362 6.67 24.68 -6.69
CA SER A 362 5.53 25.00 -7.55
C SER A 362 4.20 24.54 -6.92
N THR A 363 4.16 23.35 -6.31
CA THR A 363 2.97 22.86 -5.59
C THR A 363 2.64 23.72 -4.38
N ALA A 364 3.64 24.21 -3.64
CA ALA A 364 3.41 25.14 -2.53
C ALA A 364 2.88 26.50 -3.01
N GLU A 365 3.39 27.02 -4.13
CA GLU A 365 2.86 28.24 -4.76
C GLU A 365 1.41 28.05 -5.25
N MET A 366 1.09 26.87 -5.77
CA MET A 366 -0.27 26.52 -6.18
C MET A 366 -1.22 26.42 -4.98
N GLU A 367 -0.75 25.91 -3.85
CA GLU A 367 -1.50 25.88 -2.59
C GLU A 367 -1.85 27.28 -2.10
N GLU A 368 -0.86 28.19 -2.08
CA GLU A 368 -1.07 29.59 -1.71
C GLU A 368 -2.11 30.25 -2.62
N SER A 369 -1.97 30.07 -3.93
CA SER A 369 -2.91 30.60 -4.93
C SER A 369 -4.32 30.00 -4.78
N PHE A 370 -4.43 28.72 -4.47
CA PHE A 370 -5.70 28.05 -4.21
C PHE A 370 -6.40 28.68 -3.00
N LEU A 371 -5.67 28.86 -1.90
CA LEU A 371 -6.20 29.46 -0.67
C LEU A 371 -6.57 30.94 -0.87
N ASP A 372 -5.79 31.70 -1.64
CA ASP A 372 -6.09 33.09 -1.98
C ASP A 372 -7.36 33.22 -2.83
N TYR A 373 -7.54 32.31 -3.79
CA TYR A 373 -8.69 32.34 -4.71
C TYR A 373 -9.99 31.86 -4.04
N PHE A 374 -9.94 30.73 -3.33
CA PHE A 374 -11.12 30.11 -2.72
C PHE A 374 -11.41 30.61 -1.31
N GLY A 375 -10.42 31.17 -0.61
CA GLY A 375 -10.52 31.61 0.78
C GLY A 375 -10.58 30.46 1.79
N ASP A 376 -10.58 29.21 1.34
CA ASP A 376 -10.65 28.00 2.15
C ASP A 376 -9.93 26.84 1.44
N ARG A 377 -9.51 25.83 2.20
CA ARG A 377 -8.83 24.63 1.71
C ARG A 377 -9.79 23.62 1.08
N MET A 378 -11.08 23.72 1.39
CA MET A 378 -12.12 22.88 0.82
C MET A 378 -13.31 23.71 0.35
N MET A 379 -13.79 23.42 -0.85
CA MET A 379 -14.98 24.05 -1.43
C MET A 379 -15.96 23.00 -1.92
N LEU A 380 -17.26 23.32 -1.83
CA LEU A 380 -18.35 22.49 -2.32
C LEU A 380 -18.98 23.13 -3.56
N PHE A 381 -19.27 22.31 -4.56
CA PHE A 381 -19.88 22.73 -5.82
C PHE A 381 -21.13 21.88 -6.11
N PRO A 382 -22.21 22.48 -6.63
CA PRO A 382 -23.48 21.80 -6.89
C PRO A 382 -23.52 21.04 -8.22
N ASN A 383 -22.40 21.00 -8.97
CA ASN A 383 -22.25 20.21 -10.20
C ASN A 383 -20.82 20.32 -10.74
N GLN A 384 -20.50 19.45 -11.71
CA GLN A 384 -19.22 19.46 -12.44
C GLN A 384 -18.96 20.79 -13.15
N THR A 385 -19.97 21.36 -13.82
CA THR A 385 -19.81 22.58 -14.61
C THR A 385 -19.29 23.75 -13.79
N GLU A 386 -19.86 23.98 -12.61
CA GLU A 386 -19.42 25.04 -11.70
C GLU A 386 -18.03 24.78 -11.13
N LEU A 387 -17.72 23.53 -10.77
CA LEU A 387 -16.39 23.13 -10.32
C LEU A 387 -15.33 23.42 -11.39
N PHE A 388 -15.52 22.95 -12.63
CA PHE A 388 -14.52 23.13 -13.69
C PHE A 388 -14.33 24.59 -14.07
N LYS A 389 -15.41 25.37 -14.09
CA LYS A 389 -15.30 26.82 -14.29
C LYS A 389 -14.45 27.47 -13.20
N ALA A 390 -14.67 27.09 -11.94
CA ALA A 390 -13.89 27.61 -10.82
C ALA A 390 -12.42 27.17 -10.87
N LEU A 391 -12.14 25.93 -11.28
CA LEU A 391 -10.79 25.40 -11.49
C LEU A 391 -10.04 26.14 -12.60
N GLU A 392 -10.67 26.38 -13.75
CA GLU A 392 -10.06 27.17 -14.82
C GLU A 392 -9.76 28.61 -14.39
N ASP A 393 -10.69 29.22 -13.66
CA ASP A 393 -10.52 30.58 -13.13
C ASP A 393 -9.37 30.65 -12.11
N GLN A 394 -9.29 29.66 -11.21
CA GLN A 394 -8.20 29.53 -10.24
C GLN A 394 -6.85 29.28 -10.92
N GLN A 395 -6.79 28.36 -11.90
CA GLN A 395 -5.57 28.09 -12.66
C GLN A 395 -5.12 29.33 -13.44
N HIS A 396 -6.05 30.10 -14.00
CA HIS A 396 -5.74 31.36 -14.65
C HIS A 396 -5.15 32.39 -13.66
N ALA A 397 -5.75 32.52 -12.47
CA ALA A 397 -5.24 33.40 -11.41
C ALA A 397 -3.81 33.01 -10.99
N TYR A 398 -3.56 31.72 -10.77
CA TYR A 398 -2.22 31.17 -10.51
C TYR A 398 -1.24 31.54 -11.63
N ASN A 399 -1.59 31.30 -12.90
CA ASN A 399 -0.69 31.59 -14.01
C ASN A 399 -0.39 33.10 -14.14
N VAL A 400 -1.34 33.99 -13.79
CA VAL A 400 -1.10 35.45 -13.72
C VAL A 400 -0.16 35.81 -12.56
N GLN A 401 -0.35 35.21 -11.38
CA GLN A 401 0.52 35.40 -10.22
C GLN A 401 1.97 34.99 -10.53
N ILE A 402 2.15 33.81 -11.13
CA ILE A 402 3.45 33.30 -11.57
C ILE A 402 4.07 34.22 -12.63
N ALA A 403 3.30 34.66 -13.63
CA ALA A 403 3.80 35.58 -14.65
C ALA A 403 4.34 36.88 -14.03
N LYS A 404 3.62 37.46 -13.06
CA LYS A 404 4.08 38.65 -12.32
C LYS A 404 5.34 38.37 -11.51
N LYS A 405 5.38 37.26 -10.76
CA LYS A 405 6.52 36.88 -9.92
C LYS A 405 7.82 36.76 -10.72
N TYR A 406 7.76 36.19 -11.92
CA TYR A 406 8.93 35.96 -12.78
C TYR A 406 9.10 37.01 -13.89
N GLY A 407 8.35 38.11 -13.88
CA GLY A 407 8.44 39.17 -14.90
C GLY A 407 8.09 38.71 -16.32
N LYS A 408 7.28 37.66 -16.46
CA LYS A 408 6.77 37.13 -17.74
C LYS A 408 5.50 37.87 -18.15
N LYS A 409 5.15 37.78 -19.44
CA LYS A 409 3.89 38.33 -19.97
C LYS A 409 2.70 37.59 -19.38
N GLU A 410 1.69 38.32 -18.92
CA GLU A 410 0.46 37.72 -18.39
C GLU A 410 -0.24 36.86 -19.45
N PRO A 411 -0.69 35.64 -19.08
CA PRO A 411 -1.45 34.77 -19.97
C PRO A 411 -2.81 35.40 -20.26
N ARG A 412 -3.35 35.16 -21.46
CA ARG A 412 -4.74 35.50 -21.77
C ARG A 412 -5.65 34.42 -21.21
N LYS A 413 -6.79 34.81 -20.66
CA LYS A 413 -7.84 33.86 -20.27
C LYS A 413 -8.33 33.10 -21.50
N SER A 414 -8.52 31.80 -21.35
CA SER A 414 -9.12 30.96 -22.39
C SER A 414 -10.50 31.50 -22.77
N LYS A 415 -10.85 31.41 -24.06
CA LYS A 415 -12.20 31.75 -24.56
C LYS A 415 -13.10 30.52 -24.68
N THR A 416 -12.54 29.33 -24.49
CA THR A 416 -13.28 28.07 -24.53
C THR A 416 -14.14 27.97 -23.28
N ASP A 417 -15.34 27.40 -23.41
CA ASP A 417 -16.26 27.21 -22.30
C ASP A 417 -15.89 25.90 -21.57
N PRO A 418 -15.43 25.94 -20.30
CA PRO A 418 -15.07 24.74 -19.52
C PRO A 418 -16.17 23.68 -19.53
N ALA A 419 -17.44 24.12 -19.55
CA ALA A 419 -18.60 23.25 -19.55
C ALA A 419 -18.70 22.35 -20.80
N LYS A 420 -17.96 22.67 -21.87
CA LYS A 420 -17.94 21.94 -23.15
C LYS A 420 -16.71 21.05 -23.31
N THR A 421 -15.77 21.10 -22.37
CA THR A 421 -14.50 20.37 -22.36
C THR A 421 -14.28 19.75 -20.99
N ILE A 422 -15.31 19.09 -20.45
CA ILE A 422 -15.15 18.24 -19.27
C ILE A 422 -14.31 17.03 -19.70
N PRO A 423 -13.14 16.80 -19.10
CA PRO A 423 -12.33 15.64 -19.43
C PRO A 423 -13.12 14.34 -19.18
N GLU A 424 -13.23 13.47 -20.19
CA GLU A 424 -13.90 12.16 -20.05
C GLU A 424 -13.15 11.23 -19.06
N ASP A 425 -11.87 11.53 -18.78
CA ASP A 425 -10.90 10.73 -18.04
C ASP A 425 -10.96 10.86 -16.51
N LEU A 426 -11.72 11.81 -15.96
CA LEU A 426 -11.83 11.97 -14.51
C LEU A 426 -12.67 10.88 -13.84
N GLY A 427 -13.29 9.97 -14.61
CA GLY A 427 -14.09 8.86 -14.09
C GLY A 427 -15.33 9.29 -13.29
N LEU A 428 -15.59 10.60 -13.19
CA LEU A 428 -16.76 11.17 -12.56
C LEU A 428 -17.94 10.99 -13.53
N GLY A 429 -18.59 9.82 -13.48
CA GLY A 429 -19.78 9.51 -14.28
C GLY A 429 -20.79 10.66 -14.33
N SER A 430 -21.55 10.75 -15.42
CA SER A 430 -22.54 11.82 -15.57
C SER A 430 -23.62 11.74 -14.47
N GLY A 431 -23.87 12.85 -13.76
CA GLY A 431 -25.00 12.98 -12.83
C GLY A 431 -24.70 13.27 -11.36
N PHE A 432 -23.44 13.52 -10.95
CA PHE A 432 -23.15 13.95 -9.58
C PHE A 432 -23.68 15.37 -9.31
N LYS A 433 -24.48 15.49 -8.26
CA LYS A 433 -25.14 16.75 -7.86
C LYS A 433 -24.34 17.59 -6.89
N ASP A 434 -23.37 17.02 -6.18
CA ASP A 434 -22.50 17.77 -5.29
C ASP A 434 -21.09 17.20 -5.39
N LEU A 435 -20.10 18.07 -5.40
CA LEU A 435 -18.68 17.73 -5.48
C LEU A 435 -17.91 18.54 -4.44
N ALA A 436 -16.90 17.94 -3.85
CA ALA A 436 -15.90 18.65 -3.07
C ALA A 436 -14.59 18.75 -3.85
N ILE A 437 -13.92 19.89 -3.71
CA ILE A 437 -12.50 20.02 -4.01
C ILE A 437 -11.75 20.30 -2.70
N PHE A 438 -10.60 19.66 -2.52
CA PHE A 438 -9.72 19.84 -1.39
C PHE A 438 -8.28 19.96 -1.86
N PHE A 439 -7.52 20.94 -1.35
CA PHE A 439 -6.09 21.00 -1.60
C PHE A 439 -5.33 20.19 -0.54
N VAL A 440 -4.80 19.04 -0.96
CA VAL A 440 -3.92 18.18 -0.15
C VAL A 440 -2.54 18.84 -0.05
N PRO A 441 -2.09 19.22 1.16
CA PRO A 441 -0.79 19.85 1.35
C PRO A 441 0.35 19.02 0.73
N GLY A 442 1.16 19.67 -0.12
CA GLY A 442 2.30 19.03 -0.78
C GLY A 442 2.00 18.03 -1.91
N GLU A 443 0.72 17.73 -2.19
CA GLU A 443 0.33 16.86 -3.30
C GLU A 443 -0.44 17.61 -4.40
N GLY A 444 -1.44 18.42 -4.05
CA GLY A 444 -2.25 19.14 -5.03
C GLY A 444 -3.75 19.01 -4.78
N GLN A 445 -4.55 19.11 -5.85
CA GLN A 445 -6.00 19.15 -5.76
C GLN A 445 -6.62 17.75 -5.79
N LEU A 446 -7.54 17.48 -4.88
CA LEU A 446 -8.36 16.27 -4.83
C LEU A 446 -9.81 16.66 -5.08
N ILE A 447 -10.45 16.02 -6.06
CA ILE A 447 -11.87 16.16 -6.33
C ILE A 447 -12.56 14.89 -5.84
N SER A 448 -13.64 15.02 -5.08
CA SER A 448 -14.40 13.86 -4.62
C SER A 448 -15.92 14.10 -4.64
N PRO A 449 -16.70 13.17 -5.21
CA PRO A 449 -18.16 13.20 -5.17
C PRO A 449 -18.74 12.68 -3.84
N VAL A 450 -17.92 12.03 -3.00
CA VAL A 450 -18.39 11.33 -1.79
C VAL A 450 -18.36 12.24 -0.56
N ILE A 451 -17.37 13.14 -0.51
CA ILE A 451 -17.16 14.06 0.61
C ILE A 451 -18.39 14.91 0.96
N PRO A 452 -19.16 15.48 0.02
CA PRO A 452 -20.38 16.22 0.35
C PRO A 452 -21.38 15.38 1.16
N GLU A 453 -21.52 14.09 0.87
CA GLU A 453 -22.41 13.19 1.62
C GLU A 453 -21.85 12.85 3.00
N LEU A 454 -20.54 12.59 3.11
CA LEU A 454 -19.90 12.36 4.40
C LEU A 454 -20.06 13.56 5.34
N ILE A 455 -19.95 14.79 4.83
CA ILE A 455 -20.19 16.01 5.61
C ILE A 455 -21.62 16.03 6.16
N ARG A 456 -22.62 15.70 5.33
CA ARG A 456 -24.03 15.64 5.79
C ARG A 456 -24.20 14.62 6.92
N TRP A 457 -23.57 13.46 6.82
CA TRP A 457 -23.65 12.42 7.87
C TRP A 457 -22.87 12.80 9.13
N LEU A 458 -21.71 13.45 9.01
CA LEU A 458 -20.95 13.98 10.15
C LEU A 458 -21.76 15.02 10.94
N GLN A 459 -22.51 15.87 10.24
CA GLN A 459 -23.29 16.95 10.84
C GLN A 459 -24.68 16.53 11.32
N ALA A 460 -25.18 15.35 10.94
CA ALA A 460 -26.50 14.89 11.32
C ALA A 460 -26.70 14.89 12.85
N ASP A 461 -27.86 15.33 13.33
CA ASP A 461 -28.17 15.34 14.76
C ASP A 461 -28.29 13.92 15.34
N THR A 462 -28.85 13.00 14.55
CA THR A 462 -28.98 11.58 14.91
C THR A 462 -28.95 10.74 13.63
N PRO A 463 -27.76 10.33 13.14
CA PRO A 463 -27.67 9.49 11.95
C PRO A 463 -28.34 8.14 12.22
N ALA A 464 -29.01 7.59 11.20
CA ALA A 464 -29.53 6.23 11.30
C ALA A 464 -28.39 5.22 11.52
N PRO A 465 -28.59 4.10 12.24
CA PRO A 465 -27.51 3.16 12.54
C PRO A 465 -26.79 2.61 11.31
N ASN A 466 -27.53 2.29 10.24
CA ASN A 466 -26.94 1.86 8.96
C ASN A 466 -26.05 2.95 8.33
N LYS A 467 -26.49 4.21 8.41
CA LYS A 467 -25.73 5.37 7.93
C LYS A 467 -24.49 5.67 8.77
N THR A 468 -24.50 5.30 10.04
CA THR A 468 -23.32 5.40 10.91
C THR A 468 -22.23 4.41 10.48
N ASN A 469 -22.61 3.18 10.14
CA ASN A 469 -21.67 2.18 9.63
C ASN A 469 -21.12 2.58 8.24
N GLU A 470 -22.01 2.99 7.32
CA GLU A 470 -21.61 3.48 5.99
C GLU A 470 -20.65 4.68 6.12
N LEU A 471 -20.97 5.65 6.98
CA LEU A 471 -20.09 6.78 7.28
C LEU A 471 -18.72 6.31 7.76
N PHE A 472 -18.63 5.38 8.71
CA PHE A 472 -17.35 4.88 9.20
C PHE A 472 -16.50 4.30 8.06
N TYR A 473 -17.08 3.38 7.27
CA TYR A 473 -16.32 2.71 6.22
C TYR A 473 -15.91 3.67 5.12
N SER A 474 -16.84 4.39 4.49
CA SER A 474 -16.52 5.34 3.42
C SER A 474 -15.56 6.44 3.89
N PHE A 475 -15.67 6.89 5.14
CA PHE A 475 -14.72 7.87 5.68
C PHE A 475 -13.29 7.32 5.73
N PHE A 476 -13.08 6.11 6.26
CA PHE A 476 -11.73 5.55 6.41
C PHE A 476 -11.18 4.90 5.14
N THR A 477 -12.02 4.52 4.17
CA THR A 477 -11.58 3.94 2.89
C THR A 477 -11.44 4.96 1.76
N GLU A 478 -12.21 6.06 1.77
CA GLU A 478 -12.30 6.99 0.63
C GLU A 478 -11.75 8.39 0.93
N CYS A 479 -11.47 8.73 2.19
CA CYS A 479 -10.85 10.01 2.53
C CYS A 479 -9.32 9.90 2.55
N HIS A 480 -8.67 10.82 1.84
CA HIS A 480 -7.26 11.09 2.02
C HIS A 480 -6.96 11.52 3.48
N PRO A 481 -5.87 11.09 4.13
CA PRO A 481 -5.60 11.38 5.55
C PRO A 481 -5.62 12.87 5.93
N ALA A 482 -5.11 13.75 5.05
CA ALA A 482 -5.16 15.19 5.27
C ALA A 482 -6.60 15.74 5.25
N LEU A 483 -7.43 15.23 4.34
CA LEU A 483 -8.84 15.61 4.24
C LEU A 483 -9.64 15.05 5.42
N ALA A 484 -9.40 13.80 5.81
CA ALA A 484 -10.04 13.19 6.97
C ALA A 484 -9.82 14.00 8.25
N ARG A 485 -8.58 14.42 8.53
CA ARG A 485 -8.27 15.31 9.67
C ARG A 485 -9.00 16.64 9.58
N PHE A 486 -8.96 17.27 8.41
CA PHE A 486 -9.65 18.53 8.17
C PHE A 486 -11.17 18.43 8.40
N LEU A 487 -11.81 17.34 7.96
CA LEU A 487 -13.24 17.12 8.17
C LEU A 487 -13.59 16.94 9.65
N VAL A 488 -12.79 16.19 10.41
CA VAL A 488 -13.01 15.99 11.85
C VAL A 488 -12.83 17.29 12.62
N GLU A 489 -11.80 18.08 12.30
CA GLU A 489 -11.54 19.38 12.91
C GLU A 489 -12.68 20.38 12.62
N ARG A 490 -13.24 20.35 11.40
CA ARG A 490 -14.27 21.30 10.97
C ARG A 490 -15.68 20.93 11.41
N TYR A 491 -16.04 19.65 11.30
CA TYR A 491 -17.43 19.19 11.46
C TYR A 491 -17.66 18.34 12.70
N SER A 492 -16.62 18.11 13.51
CA SER A 492 -16.58 17.14 14.61
C SER A 492 -16.68 15.69 14.13
N GLY A 493 -15.87 14.81 14.72
CA GLY A 493 -15.95 13.36 14.54
C GLY A 493 -17.07 12.69 15.34
N LYS A 494 -18.01 13.43 15.95
CA LYS A 494 -19.02 12.89 16.88
C LYS A 494 -19.90 11.78 16.30
N ASN A 495 -20.07 11.71 14.97
CA ASN A 495 -20.88 10.68 14.33
C ASN A 495 -20.02 9.54 13.74
N LEU A 496 -18.68 9.68 13.78
CA LEU A 496 -17.78 8.58 13.45
C LEU A 496 -17.80 7.59 14.60
N ARG A 497 -18.41 6.43 14.37
CA ARG A 497 -18.53 5.34 15.34
C ARG A 497 -18.08 4.05 14.71
N PHE A 498 -17.22 3.32 15.42
CA PHE A 498 -16.88 1.97 15.02
C PHE A 498 -18.13 1.08 15.23
N PRO A 499 -18.48 0.22 14.27
CA PRO A 499 -19.64 -0.65 14.42
C PRO A 499 -19.59 -1.45 15.73
N PHE A 500 -20.72 -1.54 16.43
CA PHE A 500 -20.88 -2.28 17.69
C PHE A 500 -20.16 -1.70 18.93
N VAL A 501 -19.62 -0.47 18.85
CA VAL A 501 -18.98 0.19 19.99
C VAL A 501 -19.74 1.48 20.36
N ASP A 502 -20.22 1.51 21.60
CA ASP A 502 -20.98 2.65 22.14
C ASP A 502 -20.07 3.78 22.65
N ASP A 503 -18.79 3.51 22.94
CA ASP A 503 -17.84 4.53 23.42
C ASP A 503 -17.62 5.61 22.34
N PRO A 504 -18.08 6.85 22.58
CA PRO A 504 -17.99 7.92 21.60
C PRO A 504 -16.55 8.38 21.30
N ALA A 505 -15.59 8.08 22.18
CA ALA A 505 -14.19 8.43 22.03
C ALA A 505 -13.36 7.30 21.37
N PHE A 506 -13.96 6.14 21.08
CA PHE A 506 -13.24 4.99 20.56
C PHE A 506 -12.58 5.27 19.21
N VAL A 507 -13.32 5.86 18.27
CA VAL A 507 -12.78 6.20 16.95
C VAL A 507 -11.75 7.31 17.04
N GLU A 508 -11.95 8.28 17.93
CA GLU A 508 -10.99 9.36 18.16
C GLU A 508 -9.64 8.81 18.66
N ARG A 509 -9.68 7.91 19.66
CA ARG A 509 -8.49 7.26 20.24
C ARG A 509 -7.68 6.49 19.20
N TYR A 510 -8.36 5.82 18.27
CA TYR A 510 -7.74 4.96 17.26
C TYR A 510 -7.79 5.54 15.84
N PHE A 511 -8.01 6.86 15.70
CA PHE A 511 -8.21 7.50 14.39
C PHE A 511 -7.03 7.25 13.45
N GLY A 512 -5.81 7.48 13.96
CA GLY A 512 -4.59 7.28 13.18
C GLY A 512 -4.39 5.82 12.75
N PHE A 513 -4.81 4.87 13.58
CA PHE A 513 -4.78 3.44 13.25
C PHE A 513 -5.79 3.11 12.15
N PHE A 514 -7.05 3.54 12.30
CA PHE A 514 -8.10 3.23 11.31
C PHE A 514 -7.78 3.79 9.93
N MET A 515 -7.24 5.01 9.84
CA MET A 515 -6.79 5.55 8.55
C MET A 515 -5.75 4.63 7.89
N ARG A 516 -4.74 4.16 8.64
CA ARG A 516 -3.69 3.28 8.11
C ARG A 516 -4.19 1.87 7.79
N TYR A 517 -5.17 1.38 8.54
CA TYR A 517 -5.71 0.04 8.38
C TYR A 517 -6.64 -0.08 7.16
N PHE A 518 -7.47 0.94 6.90
CA PHE A 518 -8.44 0.94 5.81
C PHE A 518 -7.94 1.61 4.53
N ASN A 519 -7.04 2.58 4.64
CA ASN A 519 -6.46 3.28 3.49
C ASN A 519 -4.93 3.41 3.66
N PRO A 520 -4.18 2.28 3.64
CA PRO A 520 -2.73 2.31 3.82
C PRO A 520 -1.99 3.02 2.67
N GLY A 521 -2.54 3.03 1.45
CA GLY A 521 -1.90 3.60 0.26
C GLY A 521 -1.60 5.09 0.36
N ASP A 522 -2.47 5.84 1.03
CA ASP A 522 -2.35 7.30 1.17
C ASP A 522 -1.34 7.75 2.24
N PHE A 523 -0.65 6.82 2.91
CA PHE A 523 0.43 7.13 3.86
C PHE A 523 1.83 7.16 3.21
N ARG A 524 1.89 7.47 1.92
CA ARG A 524 3.15 7.67 1.20
C ARG A 524 3.79 9.01 1.51
N GLU A 525 5.06 9.16 1.11
CA GLU A 525 5.69 10.49 1.05
C GLU A 525 4.82 11.39 0.13
N PRO A 526 4.47 12.62 0.54
CA PRO A 526 3.69 13.51 -0.32
C PRO A 526 4.41 13.74 -1.65
N ILE A 527 3.79 13.30 -2.75
CA ILE A 527 4.30 13.47 -4.10
C ILE A 527 3.33 14.40 -4.85
N PRO A 528 3.83 15.54 -5.37
CA PRO A 528 3.05 16.43 -6.22
C PRO A 528 2.36 15.74 -7.39
N GLN A 529 1.10 16.09 -7.64
CA GLN A 529 0.36 15.69 -8.83
C GLN A 529 0.92 16.40 -10.06
N LEU A 530 1.64 15.64 -10.89
CA LEU A 530 2.41 16.18 -12.01
C LEU A 530 1.54 16.61 -13.20
N SER A 531 0.30 16.10 -13.30
CA SER A 531 -0.67 16.52 -14.32
C SER A 531 -0.97 18.03 -14.27
N LEU A 532 -0.85 18.65 -13.09
CA LEU A 532 -1.08 20.08 -12.87
C LEU A 532 0.16 20.95 -13.14
N ILE A 533 1.35 20.35 -13.26
CA ILE A 533 2.63 21.08 -13.36
C ILE A 533 3.08 21.25 -14.82
N ASN A 534 2.70 20.33 -15.71
CA ASN A 534 3.09 20.36 -17.13
C ASN A 534 2.47 21.51 -17.94
N GLN A 535 1.61 22.35 -17.34
CA GLN A 535 1.05 23.53 -18.00
C GLN A 535 1.94 24.80 -17.86
N VAL A 536 3.09 24.69 -17.19
CA VAL A 536 3.97 25.85 -16.86
C VAL A 536 5.26 25.90 -17.70
N GLN A 537 5.53 24.89 -18.54
CA GLN A 537 6.69 24.91 -19.45
C GLN A 537 6.46 25.77 -20.69
#